data_AF-A0A8D9M1Q7-F1
#
_entry.id   AF-A0A8D9M1Q7-F1
#
_cell.length_a   1.000
_cell.length_b   1.000
_cell.length_c   1.000
_cell.angle_alpha   90.00
_cell.angle_beta   90.00
_cell.angle_gamma   90.00
#
_symmetry.space_group_name_H-M   'P 1'
#
loop_
_entity.id
_entity.type
_entity.pdbx_description
1 polymer ?
#
loop_
_entity_poly.entity_id
_entity_poly.type
_entity_poly.pdbx_seq_one_letter_code
_entity_poly.pdbx_strand_id
1 'polypeptide(L)'
;PWIPSTPARPAIPRRPSFNPALRVADLLDPISKDWQHERLRELVIPSDIPLIRSLRPTRSTRPPSYCWNLTKSGVYSVKSGYQLAMDSLDDPEPDKIFHTLRDPSRAPQFTAI
;
A
#
# COMPACT_ATOMS: atom_id res chain seq x y z
N PRO A 1 -1.44 0.08 -1.84
CA PRO A 1 -0.66 1.16 -1.23
C PRO A 1 -0.02 0.57 -0.01
N TRP A 2 1.30 0.66 0.11
CA TRP A 2 2.03 -0.23 1.01
C TRP A 2 2.43 0.42 2.34
N ILE A 3 2.15 1.71 2.53
CA ILE A 3 2.37 2.39 3.81
C ILE A 3 1.21 2.08 4.77
N PRO A 4 1.50 1.53 5.97
CA PRO A 4 0.49 1.21 6.98
C PRO A 4 -0.03 2.50 7.64
N SER A 5 -0.92 3.17 6.92
CA SER A 5 -1.61 4.40 7.31
C SER A 5 -3.10 4.18 7.14
N THR A 6 -3.93 5.03 7.76
CA THR A 6 -5.38 4.93 7.67
C THR A 6 -5.91 6.22 7.01
N PRO A 7 -6.31 6.19 5.72
CA PRO A 7 -6.29 5.06 4.78
C PRO A 7 -4.89 4.73 4.27
N ALA A 8 -4.69 3.48 3.82
CA ALA A 8 -3.40 3.05 3.27
C ALA A 8 -3.07 3.88 2.02
N ARG A 9 -1.86 4.45 1.96
CA ARG A 9 -1.40 5.29 0.84
C ARG A 9 -0.03 4.86 0.30
N PRO A 10 0.39 5.31 -0.90
CA PRO A 10 1.76 5.12 -1.36
C PRO A 10 2.75 5.95 -0.52
N ALA A 11 4.03 5.56 -0.56
CA ALA A 11 5.12 6.35 0.03
C ALA A 11 5.21 7.70 -0.68
N ILE A 12 5.34 8.78 0.09
CA ILE A 12 5.50 10.11 -0.49
C ILE A 12 6.98 10.30 -0.84
N PRO A 13 7.31 10.60 -2.11
CA PRO A 13 8.70 10.81 -2.51
C PRO A 13 9.23 12.10 -1.89
N ARG A 14 10.50 12.07 -1.48
CA ARG A 14 11.18 13.23 -0.88
C ARG A 14 11.46 14.33 -1.90
N ARG A 15 11.61 13.98 -3.18
CA ARG A 15 11.87 14.93 -4.28
C ARG A 15 10.78 14.85 -5.36
N PRO A 16 10.54 15.95 -6.11
CA PRO A 16 9.57 15.96 -7.21
C PRO A 16 9.93 14.98 -8.34
N SER A 17 11.22 14.67 -8.50
CA SER A 17 11.71 13.63 -9.41
C SER A 17 11.35 12.25 -8.84
N PHE A 18 10.14 11.79 -9.14
CA PHE A 18 9.69 10.45 -8.81
C PHE A 18 10.10 9.49 -9.93
N ASN A 19 10.82 8.41 -9.58
CA ASN A 19 11.06 7.32 -10.52
C ASN A 19 9.84 6.38 -10.51
N PRO A 20 9.04 6.32 -11.59
CA PRO A 20 7.85 5.48 -11.66
C PRO A 20 8.17 3.98 -11.64
N ALA A 21 9.41 3.60 -11.93
CA ALA A 21 9.87 2.21 -11.88
C ALA A 21 10.43 1.80 -10.50
N LEU A 22 10.45 2.71 -9.50
CA LEU A 22 10.95 2.41 -8.16
C LEU A 22 10.06 1.36 -7.49
N ARG A 23 10.64 0.19 -7.21
CA ARG A 23 9.96 -0.91 -6.51
C ARG A 23 10.33 -0.89 -5.04
N VAL A 24 9.46 -1.48 -4.23
CA VAL A 24 9.77 -1.77 -2.81
C VAL A 24 11.03 -2.63 -2.69
N ALA A 25 11.25 -3.54 -3.64
CA ALA A 25 12.46 -4.36 -3.73
C ALA A 25 13.75 -3.52 -3.85
N ASP A 26 13.69 -2.36 -4.48
CA ASP A 26 14.85 -1.46 -4.61
C ASP A 26 15.18 -0.75 -3.29
N LEU A 27 14.27 -0.74 -2.32
CA LEU A 27 14.48 -0.19 -0.98
C LEU A 27 15.04 -1.24 0.01
N LEU A 28 15.16 -2.49 -0.43
CA LEU A 28 15.63 -3.62 0.37
C LEU A 28 17.06 -3.98 -0.02
N ASP A 29 17.87 -4.41 0.95
CA ASP A 29 19.14 -5.06 0.69
C ASP A 29 18.89 -6.46 0.13
N PRO A 30 19.40 -6.80 -1.07
CA PRO A 30 19.19 -8.11 -1.68
C PRO A 30 19.72 -9.27 -0.82
N ILE A 31 20.74 -9.03 0.02
CA ILE A 31 21.40 -10.05 0.84
C ILE A 31 20.73 -10.18 2.21
N SER A 32 20.71 -9.09 3.00
CA SER A 32 20.13 -9.14 4.36
C SER A 32 18.60 -9.23 4.36
N LYS A 33 17.95 -8.84 3.25
CA LYS A 33 16.49 -8.65 3.14
C LYS A 33 15.93 -7.61 4.11
N ASP A 34 16.78 -6.72 4.61
CA ASP A 34 16.38 -5.59 5.44
C ASP A 34 16.28 -4.29 4.64
N TRP A 35 15.58 -3.32 5.21
CA TRP A 35 15.45 -1.99 4.63
C TRP A 35 16.79 -1.25 4.58
N GLN A 36 17.14 -0.69 3.43
CA GLN A 36 18.32 0.16 3.27
C GLN A 36 18.02 1.57 3.78
N HIS A 37 18.54 1.92 4.96
CA HIS A 37 18.29 3.22 5.60
C HIS A 37 18.67 4.42 4.73
N GLU A 38 19.80 4.35 4.03
CA GLU A 38 20.25 5.46 3.18
C GLU A 38 19.30 5.68 2.01
N ARG A 39 18.87 4.61 1.32
CA ARG A 39 17.88 4.71 0.24
C ARG A 39 16.55 5.29 0.71
N LEU A 40 16.07 4.88 1.89
CA LEU A 40 14.85 5.43 2.46
C LEU A 40 14.96 6.92 2.76
N ARG A 41 16.11 7.40 3.29
CA ARG A 41 16.32 8.83 3.57
C ARG A 41 16.43 9.68 2.29
N GLU A 42 16.95 9.11 1.22
CA GLU A 42 17.07 9.80 -0.07
C GLU A 42 15.73 9.92 -0.80
N LEU A 43 14.95 8.84 -0.80
CA LEU A 43 13.78 8.69 -1.66
C LEU A 43 12.46 9.00 -0.96
N VAL A 44 12.36 8.78 0.35
CA VAL A 44 11.10 8.85 1.09
C VAL A 44 11.14 9.98 2.12
N ILE A 45 9.99 10.61 2.38
CA ILE A 45 9.88 11.62 3.44
C ILE A 45 10.18 11.02 4.83
N PRO A 46 10.81 11.79 5.74
CA PRO A 46 11.20 11.28 7.06
C PRO A 46 10.04 10.71 7.91
N SER A 47 8.81 11.21 7.73
CA SER A 47 7.63 10.73 8.46
C SER A 47 7.24 9.29 8.11
N ASP A 48 7.54 8.84 6.89
CA ASP A 48 7.13 7.51 6.41
C ASP A 48 8.19 6.45 6.72
N ILE A 49 9.45 6.86 6.94
CA ILE A 49 10.56 5.95 7.30
C ILE A 49 10.23 5.06 8.50
N PRO A 50 9.72 5.56 9.65
CA PRO A 50 9.38 4.69 10.77
C PRO A 50 8.25 3.71 10.45
N LEU A 51 7.26 4.12 9.63
CA LEU A 51 6.16 3.25 9.20
C LEU A 51 6.68 2.12 8.30
N ILE A 52 7.52 2.45 7.32
CA ILE A 52 8.16 1.47 6.43
C ILE A 52 9.01 0.50 7.23
N ARG A 53 9.83 1.00 8.15
CA ARG A 53 10.70 0.16 8.99
C ARG A 53 9.94 -0.74 9.95
N SER A 54 8.70 -0.39 10.30
CA SER A 54 7.83 -1.26 11.10
C SER A 54 7.35 -2.48 10.31
N LEU A 55 7.30 -2.39 8.98
CA LEU A 55 7.03 -3.51 8.11
C LEU A 55 8.25 -4.44 8.11
N ARG A 56 8.04 -5.71 8.44
CA ARG A 56 9.08 -6.73 8.25
C ARG A 56 9.03 -7.24 6.81
N PRO A 57 10.08 -7.04 6.01
CA PRO A 57 10.14 -7.62 4.68
C PRO A 57 10.03 -9.14 4.79
N THR A 58 9.26 -9.74 3.89
CA THR A 58 9.11 -11.18 3.82
C THR A 58 10.44 -11.81 3.42
N ARG A 59 11.01 -12.62 4.32
CA ARG A 59 12.21 -13.45 4.05
C ARG A 59 11.86 -14.79 3.39
N SER A 60 10.57 -15.01 3.12
CA SER A 60 10.08 -16.25 2.52
C SER A 60 10.42 -16.28 1.03
N THR A 61 10.77 -17.47 0.54
CA THR A 61 10.89 -17.74 -0.91
C THR A 61 9.55 -17.90 -1.60
N ARG A 62 8.45 -17.87 -0.84
CA ARG A 62 7.09 -17.96 -1.38
C ARG A 62 6.77 -16.67 -2.15
N PRO A 63 6.09 -16.79 -3.30
CA PRO A 63 5.64 -15.62 -4.03
C PRO A 63 4.68 -14.79 -3.16
N PRO A 64 4.69 -13.46 -3.33
CA PRO A 64 3.83 -12.58 -2.57
C PRO A 64 2.36 -12.95 -2.76
N SER A 65 1.61 -13.06 -1.67
CA SER A 65 0.16 -13.26 -1.72
C SER A 65 -0.57 -11.93 -1.58
N TYR A 66 -1.68 -11.75 -2.30
CA TYR A 66 -2.51 -10.57 -2.19
C TYR A 66 -3.37 -10.60 -0.92
N CYS A 67 -3.43 -9.47 -0.20
CA CYS A 67 -4.30 -9.30 0.96
C CYS A 67 -5.25 -8.10 0.82
N TRP A 68 -6.43 -8.23 1.43
CA TRP A 68 -7.49 -7.21 1.52
C TRP A 68 -7.31 -6.39 2.81
N ASN A 69 -6.74 -5.20 2.69
CA ASN A 69 -6.37 -4.35 3.84
C ASN A 69 -7.56 -3.75 4.63
N LEU A 70 -8.80 -4.09 4.28
CA LEU A 70 -10.02 -3.58 4.93
C LEU A 70 -10.61 -4.61 5.92
N THR A 71 -10.12 -5.85 5.92
CA THR A 71 -10.50 -6.87 6.89
C THR A 71 -9.28 -7.31 7.69
N LYS A 72 -9.46 -7.61 8.98
CA LYS A 72 -8.37 -8.11 9.84
C LYS A 72 -7.80 -9.44 9.36
N SER A 73 -8.59 -10.25 8.66
CA SER A 73 -8.15 -11.52 8.06
C SER A 73 -7.32 -11.33 6.80
N GLY A 74 -7.35 -10.15 6.17
CA GLY A 74 -6.74 -9.94 4.86
C GLY A 74 -7.43 -10.69 3.73
N VAL A 75 -8.58 -11.33 3.98
CA VAL A 75 -9.32 -12.10 2.98
C VAL A 75 -10.47 -11.27 2.45
N TYR A 76 -10.56 -11.18 1.12
CA TYR A 76 -11.71 -10.60 0.44
C TYR A 76 -12.89 -11.57 0.48
N SER A 77 -14.08 -11.05 0.82
CA SER A 77 -15.35 -11.75 0.63
C SER A 77 -16.36 -10.81 -0.03
N VAL A 78 -17.33 -11.37 -0.76
CA VAL A 78 -18.43 -10.60 -1.34
C VAL A 78 -19.16 -9.79 -0.25
N LYS A 79 -19.36 -10.39 0.93
CA LYS A 79 -19.96 -9.72 2.09
C LYS A 79 -19.17 -8.50 2.54
N SER A 80 -17.86 -8.62 2.72
CA SER A 80 -17.02 -7.47 3.11
C SER A 80 -16.96 -6.39 2.03
N GLY A 81 -17.05 -6.77 0.75
CA GLY A 81 -17.14 -5.81 -0.35
C GLY A 81 -18.47 -5.04 -0.33
N TYR A 82 -19.59 -5.73 -0.15
CA TYR A 82 -20.92 -5.11 -0.05
C TYR A 82 -21.07 -4.23 1.20
N GLN A 83 -20.57 -4.68 2.34
CA GLN A 83 -20.61 -3.89 3.58
C GLN A 83 -19.86 -2.56 3.40
N LEU A 84 -18.65 -2.60 2.81
CA LEU A 84 -17.93 -1.38 2.49
C LEU A 84 -18.70 -0.48 1.51
N ALA A 85 -19.30 -1.05 0.47
CA ALA A 85 -20.11 -0.29 -0.47
C ALA A 85 -21.31 0.38 0.22
N MET A 86 -21.97 -0.30 1.15
CA MET A 86 -23.08 0.24 1.95
C MET A 86 -22.63 1.35 2.90
N ASP A 87 -21.54 1.13 3.66
CA ASP A 87 -20.96 2.13 4.56
C ASP A 87 -20.55 3.40 3.80
N SER A 88 -20.19 3.28 2.52
CA SER A 88 -19.81 4.41 1.65
C SER A 88 -21.01 5.15 1.04
N LEU A 89 -22.21 4.56 1.04
CA LEU A 89 -23.42 5.19 0.48
C LEU A 89 -24.08 6.17 1.45
N ASP A 90 -23.76 6.06 2.74
CA ASP A 90 -24.14 7.05 3.76
C ASP A 90 -23.25 8.31 3.72
N ASP A 91 -22.18 8.32 2.90
CA ASP A 91 -21.41 9.52 2.60
C ASP A 91 -22.11 10.35 1.49
N PRO A 92 -22.31 11.67 1.66
CA PRO A 92 -23.09 12.51 0.75
C PRO A 92 -22.43 12.79 -0.63
N GLU A 93 -21.35 12.09 -1.01
CA GLU A 93 -20.70 12.20 -2.32
C GLU A 93 -20.59 10.85 -3.05
N PRO A 94 -21.67 10.39 -3.73
CA PRO A 94 -21.68 9.12 -4.47
C PRO A 94 -20.78 9.09 -5.71
N ASP A 95 -20.37 10.26 -6.22
CA ASP A 95 -19.66 10.37 -7.51
C ASP A 95 -18.19 9.96 -7.43
N LYS A 96 -17.58 9.95 -6.23
CA LYS A 96 -16.19 9.53 -6.07
C LYS A 96 -16.03 8.03 -6.32
N ILE A 97 -17.03 7.21 -5.98
CA ILE A 97 -16.97 5.74 -5.95
C ILE A 97 -16.92 5.13 -7.35
N PHE A 98 -17.76 5.62 -8.28
CA PHE A 98 -17.75 5.12 -9.66
C PHE A 98 -16.44 5.47 -10.37
N HIS A 99 -15.82 6.61 -10.05
CA HIS A 99 -14.50 6.95 -10.56
C HIS A 99 -13.38 6.08 -9.94
N THR A 100 -13.42 5.74 -8.65
CA THR A 100 -12.43 4.82 -8.03
C THR A 100 -12.56 3.37 -8.49
N LEU A 101 -13.77 2.91 -8.81
CA LEU A 101 -13.99 1.54 -9.33
C LEU A 101 -13.73 1.43 -10.83
N ARG A 102 -13.87 2.52 -11.59
CA ARG A 102 -13.65 2.55 -13.05
C ARG A 102 -12.21 2.90 -13.42
N ASP A 103 -11.47 3.55 -12.52
CA ASP A 103 -10.05 3.83 -12.67
C ASP A 103 -9.21 2.68 -12.09
N PRO A 104 -8.58 1.82 -12.92
CA PRO A 104 -7.76 0.72 -12.44
C PRO A 104 -6.52 1.18 -11.66
N SER A 105 -6.18 2.48 -11.66
CA SER A 105 -5.10 3.05 -10.85
C SER A 105 -5.50 3.36 -9.40
N ARG A 106 -6.80 3.37 -9.09
CA ARG A 106 -7.37 3.83 -7.81
C ARG A 106 -8.20 2.78 -7.06
N ALA A 107 -8.32 1.57 -7.63
CA ALA A 107 -8.83 0.39 -6.95
C ALA A 107 -8.07 0.18 -5.61
N PRO A 108 -8.73 -0.38 -4.56
CA PRO A 108 -8.07 -0.73 -3.31
C PRO A 108 -6.87 -1.60 -3.64
N GLN A 109 -5.65 -1.02 -3.59
CA GLN A 109 -4.53 -1.68 -4.24
C GLN A 109 -4.26 -2.95 -3.45
N PHE A 110 -4.47 -4.09 -4.11
CA PHE A 110 -4.06 -5.40 -3.65
C PHE A 110 -2.60 -5.28 -3.25
N THR A 111 -2.34 -5.34 -1.94
CA THR A 111 -0.99 -5.20 -1.43
C THR A 111 -0.36 -6.58 -1.50
N ALA A 112 0.68 -6.70 -2.32
CA ALA A 112 1.59 -7.84 -2.32
C ALA A 112 2.50 -7.71 -1.09
N ILE A 113 2.56 -8.75 -0.25
CA ILE A 113 3.47 -8.86 0.91
C ILE A 113 4.76 -9.57 0.50
#